data_AF-A0A447R8R6-F1
#
_entry.id   AF-A0A447R8R6-F1
#
_cell.length_a   1.000
_cell.length_b   1.000
_cell.length_c   1.000
_cell.angle_alpha   90.00
_cell.angle_beta   90.00
_cell.angle_gamma   90.00
#
_symmetry.space_group_name_H-M   'P 1'
#
loop_
_entity.id
_entity.type
_entity.pdbx_description
1 polymer ?
#
loop_
_entity_poly.entity_id
_entity_poly.type
_entity_poly.pdbx_seq_one_letter_code
_entity_poly.pdbx_strand_id
1 'polypeptide(L)'
;MFITSLFVSAGTWSSCIKVIDKSALSDAAIKAGYTAQNWLGATDTNTGNIGLPTVISISNSEKFQPSGTLLASGIGNFLTAATGTPIPVNRYFTAAIPPMPGKLYEMYSTNGDSAFAGAFFTSEVEGAYYDVERNVAVRMTNLSTGEYYSRFWKERQLTADSWFQDDKYIYIPASAFSNVLYEMFKIDSSQHFVYTNPLDRDT
;
A
#
# COMPACT_ATOMS: atom_id res chain seq x y z
N MET A 1 53.32 -22.62 -14.22
CA MET A 1 52.30 -21.64 -14.63
C MET A 1 50.94 -22.26 -14.31
N PHE A 2 50.33 -21.88 -13.18
CA PHE A 2 49.01 -22.39 -12.75
C PHE A 2 47.94 -21.47 -13.33
N ILE A 3 47.05 -22.00 -14.17
CA ILE A 3 45.85 -21.31 -14.61
C ILE A 3 44.76 -21.65 -13.60
N THR A 4 44.46 -20.69 -12.72
CA THR A 4 43.30 -20.76 -11.82
C THR A 4 42.06 -20.36 -12.63
N SER A 5 41.26 -21.34 -13.03
CA SER A 5 39.97 -21.11 -13.67
C SER A 5 38.99 -20.49 -12.67
N LEU A 6 38.60 -19.25 -12.91
CA LEU A 6 37.57 -18.55 -12.14
C LEU A 6 36.19 -19.09 -12.58
N PHE A 7 35.60 -19.98 -11.80
CA PHE A 7 34.20 -20.36 -11.98
C PHE A 7 33.31 -19.21 -11.50
N VAL A 8 32.78 -18.41 -12.43
CA VAL A 8 31.69 -17.49 -12.13
C VAL A 8 30.43 -18.34 -11.95
N SER A 9 29.95 -18.51 -10.71
CA SER A 9 28.64 -19.13 -10.50
C SER A 9 27.57 -18.23 -11.11
N ALA A 10 26.91 -18.70 -12.16
CA ALA A 10 25.65 -18.10 -12.58
C ALA A 10 24.67 -18.25 -11.41
N GLY A 11 24.30 -17.13 -10.79
CA GLY A 11 23.30 -17.13 -9.73
C GLY A 11 22.00 -17.75 -10.26
N THR A 12 21.44 -18.71 -9.53
CA THR A 12 20.09 -19.19 -9.79
C THR A 12 19.13 -18.03 -9.54
N TRP A 13 18.51 -17.52 -10.60
CA TRP A 13 17.45 -16.53 -10.49
C TRP A 13 16.23 -17.22 -9.93
N SER A 14 15.85 -16.89 -8.71
CA SER A 14 14.56 -17.29 -8.15
C SER A 14 13.46 -16.60 -8.95
N SER A 15 12.49 -17.37 -9.44
CA SER A 15 11.35 -16.83 -10.18
C SER A 15 10.13 -16.68 -9.27
N CYS A 16 9.44 -15.54 -9.42
CA CYS A 16 8.13 -15.30 -8.82
C CYS A 16 7.06 -15.46 -9.89
N ILE A 17 5.96 -16.10 -9.54
CA ILE A 17 4.77 -16.21 -10.39
C ILE A 17 3.57 -15.62 -9.65
N LYS A 18 2.70 -14.95 -10.40
CA LYS A 18 1.41 -14.49 -9.90
C LYS A 18 0.48 -15.69 -9.75
N VAL A 19 -0.13 -15.83 -8.58
CA VAL A 19 -1.11 -16.88 -8.29
C VAL A 19 -2.48 -16.37 -8.75
N ILE A 20 -2.99 -16.93 -9.86
CA ILE A 20 -4.25 -16.49 -10.48
C ILE A 20 -5.43 -17.44 -10.20
N ASP A 21 -5.14 -18.71 -9.91
CA ASP A 21 -6.14 -19.73 -9.59
C ASP A 21 -5.52 -20.90 -8.81
N LYS A 22 -6.36 -21.86 -8.41
CA LYS A 22 -5.98 -22.99 -7.54
C LYS A 22 -4.94 -23.92 -8.15
N SER A 23 -4.76 -23.96 -9.47
CA SER A 23 -3.77 -24.83 -10.13
C SER A 23 -2.33 -24.44 -9.80
N ALA A 24 -2.10 -23.20 -9.33
CA ALA A 24 -0.80 -22.73 -8.86
C ALA A 24 -0.50 -23.13 -7.40
N LEU A 25 -1.45 -23.74 -6.69
CA LEU A 25 -1.29 -24.15 -5.29
C LEU A 25 -0.88 -25.61 -5.19
N SER A 26 -0.02 -25.93 -4.23
CA SER A 26 0.26 -27.31 -3.86
C SER A 26 -0.90 -27.92 -3.06
N ASP A 27 -0.92 -29.26 -3.00
CA ASP A 27 -1.88 -29.99 -2.16
C ASP A 27 -1.76 -29.61 -0.68
N ALA A 28 -0.54 -29.32 -0.21
CA ALA A 28 -0.28 -28.86 1.15
C ALA A 28 -0.91 -27.48 1.40
N ALA A 29 -0.74 -26.54 0.48
CA ALA A 29 -1.36 -25.22 0.54
C ALA A 29 -2.90 -25.31 0.53
N ILE A 30 -3.48 -26.16 -0.34
CA ILE A 30 -4.93 -26.37 -0.41
C ILE A 30 -5.44 -26.99 0.89
N LYS A 31 -4.75 -27.99 1.43
CA LYS A 31 -5.11 -28.67 2.69
C LYS A 31 -5.01 -27.74 3.91
N ALA A 32 -4.05 -26.80 3.90
CA ALA A 32 -3.95 -25.74 4.90
C ALA A 32 -5.06 -24.67 4.77
N GLY A 33 -5.98 -24.83 3.81
CA GLY A 33 -7.16 -23.99 3.66
C GLY A 33 -6.94 -22.77 2.79
N TYR A 34 -5.82 -22.65 2.08
CA TYR A 34 -5.55 -21.48 1.25
C TYR A 34 -6.33 -21.50 -0.07
N THR A 35 -6.57 -20.31 -0.60
CA THR A 35 -7.29 -20.08 -1.84
C THR A 35 -6.47 -19.25 -2.82
N ALA A 36 -6.89 -19.24 -4.08
CA ALA A 36 -6.26 -18.48 -5.15
C ALA A 36 -7.33 -17.91 -6.07
N GLN A 37 -7.17 -16.64 -6.42
CA GLN A 37 -8.00 -15.93 -7.38
C GLN A 37 -7.18 -14.77 -7.94
N ASN A 38 -7.34 -14.48 -9.24
CA ASN A 38 -6.67 -13.37 -9.88
C ASN A 38 -7.02 -12.05 -9.17
N TRP A 39 -5.99 -11.38 -8.66
CA TRP A 39 -6.06 -10.01 -8.17
C TRP A 39 -5.46 -9.09 -9.23
N LEU A 40 -6.23 -8.12 -9.74
CA LEU A 40 -5.74 -7.23 -10.80
C LEU A 40 -4.62 -6.29 -10.36
N GLY A 41 -4.36 -6.20 -9.06
CA GLY A 41 -3.41 -5.26 -8.46
C GLY A 41 -4.12 -4.00 -7.98
N ALA A 42 -3.34 -2.97 -7.70
CA ALA A 42 -3.84 -1.63 -7.42
C ALA A 42 -4.08 -0.88 -8.74
N THR A 43 -5.32 -0.47 -8.98
CA THR A 43 -5.77 0.34 -10.11
C THR A 43 -6.42 1.62 -9.58
N ASP A 44 -6.46 2.69 -10.38
CA ASP A 44 -7.02 3.99 -9.95
C ASP A 44 -8.48 3.91 -9.50
N THR A 45 -9.23 2.93 -10.00
CA THR A 45 -10.63 2.68 -9.64
C THR A 45 -10.81 1.83 -8.38
N ASN A 46 -9.74 1.38 -7.74
CA ASN A 46 -9.87 0.68 -6.46
C ASN A 46 -10.26 1.67 -5.37
N THR A 47 -11.41 1.40 -4.74
CA THR A 47 -11.92 2.17 -3.63
C THR A 47 -12.26 1.24 -2.48
N GLY A 48 -12.19 1.73 -1.25
CA GLY A 48 -12.51 0.97 -0.07
C GLY A 48 -12.77 1.88 1.12
N ASN A 49 -13.50 1.39 2.11
CA ASN A 49 -13.75 2.15 3.33
C ASN A 49 -12.51 2.08 4.23
N ILE A 50 -11.86 3.22 4.42
CA ILE A 50 -10.66 3.38 5.25
C ILE A 50 -10.97 3.83 6.70
N GLY A 51 -12.24 3.84 7.08
CA GLY A 51 -12.69 4.14 8.45
C GLY A 51 -12.71 5.62 8.81
N LEU A 52 -12.69 6.53 7.83
CA LEU A 52 -12.86 7.96 8.07
C LEU A 52 -14.32 8.29 8.44
N PRO A 53 -14.55 9.34 9.25
CA PRO A 53 -15.89 9.83 9.53
C PRO A 53 -16.57 10.33 8.24
N THR A 54 -17.91 10.21 8.19
CA THR A 54 -18.70 10.64 7.03
C THR A 54 -18.78 12.16 6.87
N VAL A 55 -18.48 12.91 7.93
CA VAL A 55 -18.49 14.38 7.94
C VAL A 55 -17.26 14.86 8.68
N ILE A 56 -16.51 15.75 8.04
CA ILE A 56 -15.35 16.44 8.61
C ILE A 56 -15.61 17.94 8.51
N SER A 57 -15.54 18.65 9.63
CA SER A 57 -15.71 20.10 9.66
C SER A 57 -14.36 20.80 9.60
N ILE A 58 -14.23 21.70 8.62
CA ILE A 58 -13.03 22.51 8.40
C ILE A 58 -13.40 23.97 8.69
N SER A 59 -12.60 24.62 9.55
CA SER A 59 -12.75 26.01 9.91
C SER A 59 -11.79 26.88 9.09
N ASN A 60 -12.26 28.05 8.68
CA ASN A 60 -11.39 29.11 8.12
C ASN A 60 -10.67 29.94 9.20
N SER A 61 -10.83 29.57 10.48
CA SER A 61 -10.19 30.29 11.58
C SER A 61 -8.84 29.69 11.91
N GLU A 62 -7.78 30.41 11.56
CA GLU A 62 -6.39 30.04 11.87
C GLU A 62 -6.03 30.12 13.36
N LYS A 63 -6.98 30.57 14.20
CA LYS A 63 -6.84 30.54 15.67
C LYS A 63 -7.48 29.31 16.29
N PHE A 64 -8.60 28.85 15.73
CA PHE A 64 -9.37 27.72 16.26
C PHE A 64 -8.88 26.39 15.70
N GLN A 65 -8.55 26.37 14.41
CA GLN A 65 -8.05 25.20 13.69
C GLN A 65 -6.87 25.63 12.81
N PRO A 66 -5.69 25.88 13.42
CA PRO A 66 -4.49 26.27 12.66
C PRO A 66 -4.02 25.14 11.72
N SER A 67 -3.19 25.50 10.73
CA SER A 67 -2.43 24.53 9.94
C SER A 67 -1.73 23.48 10.80
N GLY A 68 -1.78 22.23 10.35
CA GLY A 68 -1.27 21.06 11.05
C GLY A 68 -2.28 20.41 12.01
N THR A 69 -3.49 20.96 12.16
CA THR A 69 -4.53 20.32 12.99
C THR A 69 -4.99 19.01 12.34
N LEU A 70 -4.94 17.90 13.08
CA LEU A 70 -5.54 16.64 12.67
C LEU A 70 -7.07 16.79 12.62
N LEU A 71 -7.63 16.59 11.42
CA LEU A 71 -9.07 16.66 11.15
C LEU A 71 -9.75 15.32 11.40
N ALA A 72 -9.14 14.25 10.91
CA ALA A 72 -9.68 12.90 10.99
C ALA A 72 -8.56 11.87 10.80
N SER A 73 -8.79 10.66 11.29
CA SER A 73 -7.92 9.52 11.04
C SER A 73 -8.72 8.24 10.93
N GLY A 74 -8.24 7.29 10.12
CA GLY A 74 -8.83 5.98 9.94
C GLY A 74 -7.77 4.93 9.63
N ILE A 75 -8.11 3.65 9.82
CA ILE A 75 -7.24 2.54 9.44
C ILE A 75 -7.88 1.80 8.26
N GLY A 76 -7.23 1.87 7.11
CA GLY A 76 -7.52 1.03 5.96
C GLY A 76 -6.93 -0.36 6.17
N ASN A 77 -7.79 -1.35 6.41
CA ASN A 77 -7.35 -2.74 6.47
C ASN A 77 -7.15 -3.28 5.04
N PHE A 78 -5.97 -3.84 4.72
CA PHE A 78 -5.69 -4.30 3.36
C PHE A 78 -6.73 -5.33 2.86
N LEU A 79 -7.23 -6.19 3.73
CA LEU A 79 -8.20 -7.23 3.38
C LEU A 79 -9.59 -6.66 3.07
N THR A 80 -9.95 -5.46 3.54
CA THR A 80 -11.31 -4.91 3.36
C THR A 80 -11.36 -3.58 2.63
N ALA A 81 -10.23 -2.87 2.56
CA ALA A 81 -10.13 -1.51 2.01
C ALA A 81 -9.24 -1.41 0.77
N ALA A 82 -8.45 -2.44 0.43
CA ALA A 82 -7.55 -2.38 -0.74
C ALA A 82 -8.33 -2.36 -2.07
N THR A 83 -9.53 -2.93 -2.11
CA THR A 83 -10.43 -2.90 -3.27
C THR A 83 -11.88 -2.82 -2.82
N GLY A 84 -12.81 -2.62 -3.76
CA GLY A 84 -14.25 -2.57 -3.45
C GLY A 84 -14.84 -3.90 -2.96
N THR A 85 -14.09 -5.00 -3.07
CA THR A 85 -14.49 -6.33 -2.61
C THR A 85 -13.48 -6.86 -1.58
N PRO A 86 -13.92 -7.34 -0.42
CA PRO A 86 -13.03 -7.92 0.57
C PRO A 86 -12.20 -9.09 0.01
N ILE A 87 -10.92 -9.10 0.38
CA ILE A 87 -9.95 -10.13 0.05
C ILE A 87 -9.87 -11.12 1.23
N PRO A 88 -10.12 -12.42 1.01
CA PRO A 88 -9.94 -13.43 2.04
C PRO A 88 -8.50 -13.45 2.58
N VAL A 89 -8.35 -13.57 3.90
CA VAL A 89 -7.07 -13.62 4.62
C VAL A 89 -6.10 -14.68 4.06
N ASN A 90 -6.65 -15.82 3.64
CA ASN A 90 -5.97 -17.00 3.14
C ASN A 90 -5.86 -17.03 1.61
N ARG A 91 -6.03 -15.91 0.91
CA ARG A 91 -5.79 -15.81 -0.53
C ARG A 91 -4.31 -15.57 -0.81
N TYR A 92 -3.69 -16.40 -1.63
CA TYR A 92 -2.33 -16.15 -2.12
C TYR A 92 -2.31 -15.25 -3.36
N PHE A 93 -1.32 -14.37 -3.43
CA PHE A 93 -1.08 -13.53 -4.62
C PHE A 93 0.16 -13.93 -5.41
N THR A 94 1.18 -14.45 -4.74
CA THR A 94 2.48 -14.74 -5.37
C THR A 94 3.05 -16.02 -4.80
N ALA A 95 3.66 -16.81 -5.68
CA ALA A 95 4.49 -17.94 -5.33
C ALA A 95 5.91 -17.69 -5.84
N ALA A 96 6.93 -18.04 -5.04
CA ALA A 96 8.33 -17.87 -5.39
C ALA A 96 9.11 -19.18 -5.19
N ILE A 97 10.06 -19.48 -6.08
CA ILE A 97 10.93 -20.66 -5.97
C ILE A 97 12.12 -20.35 -5.03
N PRO A 98 12.38 -21.15 -3.98
CA PRO A 98 13.57 -21.01 -3.14
C PRO A 98 14.90 -21.18 -3.91
N PRO A 99 16.02 -20.58 -3.45
CA PRO A 99 16.16 -19.81 -2.21
C PRO A 99 15.75 -18.35 -2.36
N MET A 100 14.83 -17.90 -1.50
CA MET A 100 14.34 -16.52 -1.40
C MET A 100 14.38 -15.87 0.00
N PRO A 101 14.95 -16.47 1.08
CA PRO A 101 15.03 -15.78 2.36
C PRO A 101 15.68 -14.39 2.24
N GLY A 102 14.97 -13.38 2.71
CA GLY A 102 15.41 -11.99 2.69
C GLY A 102 15.40 -11.30 1.33
N LYS A 103 14.69 -11.84 0.34
CA LYS A 103 14.52 -11.24 -0.99
C LYS A 103 13.05 -10.94 -1.34
N LEU A 104 12.15 -11.12 -0.38
CA LEU A 104 10.71 -10.90 -0.54
C LEU A 104 10.34 -9.61 0.18
N TYR A 105 9.63 -8.74 -0.53
CA TYR A 105 9.29 -7.40 -0.05
C TYR A 105 7.83 -7.08 -0.33
N GLU A 106 7.20 -6.39 0.61
CA GLU A 106 6.01 -5.58 0.35
C GLU A 106 6.46 -4.25 -0.26
N MET A 107 5.90 -3.88 -1.41
CA MET A 107 6.11 -2.58 -2.04
C MET A 107 4.91 -1.68 -1.76
N TYR A 108 5.16 -0.43 -1.38
CA TYR A 108 4.10 0.55 -1.09
C TYR A 108 4.49 1.96 -1.54
N SER A 109 3.51 2.71 -2.03
CA SER A 109 3.64 4.12 -2.44
C SER A 109 2.27 4.80 -2.42
N THR A 110 2.25 6.13 -2.49
CA THR A 110 1.04 6.86 -2.90
C THR A 110 0.81 6.69 -4.41
N ASN A 111 -0.34 7.15 -4.90
CA ASN A 111 -0.54 7.31 -6.34
C ASN A 111 0.22 8.57 -6.82
N GLY A 112 1.49 8.39 -7.21
CA GLY A 112 2.46 9.47 -7.35
C GLY A 112 2.25 10.43 -8.52
N ASP A 113 1.28 10.18 -9.39
CA ASP A 113 0.87 11.04 -10.51
C ASP A 113 -0.58 11.57 -10.37
N SER A 114 -1.29 11.18 -9.30
CA SER A 114 -2.66 11.62 -9.05
C SER A 114 -2.70 12.99 -8.37
N ALA A 115 -3.41 13.93 -9.00
CA ALA A 115 -3.72 15.23 -8.41
C ALA A 115 -4.77 15.17 -7.29
N PHE A 116 -5.48 14.03 -7.14
CA PHE A 116 -6.47 13.85 -6.08
C PHE A 116 -5.82 13.60 -4.71
N ALA A 117 -4.70 12.87 -4.69
CA ALA A 117 -3.83 12.72 -3.52
C ALA A 117 -2.56 11.96 -3.95
N GLY A 118 -1.40 12.36 -3.41
CA GLY A 118 -0.17 11.57 -3.53
C GLY A 118 0.88 12.09 -4.52
N ALA A 119 0.55 13.01 -5.42
CA ALA A 119 1.53 13.61 -6.34
C ALA A 119 2.29 14.81 -5.75
N PHE A 120 1.59 15.70 -5.02
CA PHE A 120 2.12 16.97 -4.55
C PHE A 120 2.24 16.96 -3.02
N PHE A 121 3.45 17.14 -2.48
CA PHE A 121 3.68 17.21 -1.04
C PHE A 121 3.51 18.63 -0.52
N THR A 122 3.09 18.77 0.73
CA THR A 122 3.09 20.05 1.45
C THR A 122 4.21 20.07 2.49
N SER A 123 4.79 21.25 2.75
CA SER A 123 5.75 21.44 3.84
C SER A 123 5.08 21.75 5.19
N GLU A 124 3.77 21.92 5.21
CA GLU A 124 3.01 22.27 6.43
C GLU A 124 2.83 21.08 7.37
N VAL A 125 2.76 19.87 6.80
CA VAL A 125 2.68 18.61 7.56
C VAL A 125 3.67 17.62 6.96
N GLU A 126 4.61 17.14 7.79
CA GLU A 126 5.62 16.18 7.36
C GLU A 126 4.99 14.90 6.80
N GLY A 127 5.45 14.50 5.61
CA GLY A 127 4.99 13.30 4.91
C GLY A 127 3.58 13.40 4.32
N ALA A 128 2.95 14.58 4.37
CA ALA A 128 1.61 14.78 3.85
C ALA A 128 1.62 15.28 2.40
N TYR A 129 0.56 14.91 1.68
CA TYR A 129 0.27 15.30 0.32
C TYR A 129 -0.98 16.15 0.29
N TYR A 130 -1.06 17.09 -0.64
CA TYR A 130 -2.30 17.81 -0.88
C TYR A 130 -3.43 16.83 -1.19
N ASP A 131 -4.59 17.10 -0.61
CA ASP A 131 -5.82 16.41 -0.94
C ASP A 131 -6.54 17.12 -2.09
N VAL A 132 -7.57 16.46 -2.62
CA VAL A 132 -8.48 17.05 -3.59
C VAL A 132 -9.25 18.23 -2.99
N GLU A 133 -9.53 18.18 -1.69
CA GLU A 133 -10.21 19.23 -0.95
C GLU A 133 -9.29 20.41 -0.60
N ARG A 134 -9.85 21.62 -0.67
CA ARG A 134 -9.11 22.83 -0.30
C ARG A 134 -8.78 22.82 1.19
N ASN A 135 -7.58 23.30 1.53
CA ASN A 135 -7.12 23.41 2.92
C ASN A 135 -6.95 22.06 3.63
N VAL A 136 -6.83 20.98 2.86
CA VAL A 136 -6.62 19.63 3.38
C VAL A 136 -5.34 19.03 2.81
N ALA A 137 -4.58 18.37 3.69
CA ALA A 137 -3.53 17.45 3.31
C ALA A 137 -3.77 16.09 3.94
N VAL A 138 -3.26 15.04 3.30
CA VAL A 138 -3.42 13.65 3.71
C VAL A 138 -2.07 13.00 3.89
N ARG A 139 -1.96 12.19 4.94
CA ARG A 139 -0.76 11.41 5.25
C ARG A 139 -1.14 9.95 5.40
N MET A 140 -0.33 9.08 4.83
CA MET A 140 -0.49 7.64 4.90
C MET A 140 0.73 7.03 5.58
N THR A 141 0.50 6.13 6.54
CA THR A 141 1.55 5.45 7.31
C THR A 141 1.40 3.94 7.16
N ASN A 142 2.50 3.25 6.82
CA ASN A 142 2.53 1.79 6.79
C ASN A 142 2.63 1.32 8.24
N LEU A 143 1.57 0.68 8.75
CA LEU A 143 1.51 0.28 10.16
C LEU A 143 2.50 -0.83 10.54
N SER A 144 3.07 -1.54 9.56
CA SER A 144 4.09 -2.55 9.81
C SER A 144 5.49 -1.96 9.96
N THR A 145 5.79 -0.82 9.31
CA THR A 145 7.10 -0.14 9.43
C THR A 145 7.06 1.11 10.31
N GLY A 146 5.88 1.70 10.50
CA GLY A 146 5.72 3.04 11.09
C GLY A 146 6.11 4.18 10.15
N GLU A 147 6.49 3.89 8.90
CA GLU A 147 6.98 4.90 7.99
C GLU A 147 5.86 5.52 7.14
N TYR A 148 6.02 6.80 6.81
CA TYR A 148 5.16 7.47 5.84
C TYR A 148 5.33 6.90 4.43
N TYR A 149 4.21 6.84 3.72
CA TYR A 149 4.17 6.59 2.30
C TYR A 149 4.86 7.73 1.55
N SER A 150 5.42 7.40 0.38
CA SER A 150 5.95 8.41 -0.53
C SER A 150 5.42 8.23 -1.94
N ARG A 151 5.54 9.26 -2.78
CA ARG A 151 5.25 9.14 -4.22
C ARG A 151 6.21 8.21 -4.96
N PHE A 152 7.32 7.84 -4.33
CA PHE A 152 8.24 6.82 -4.80
C PHE A 152 7.98 5.50 -4.07
N TRP A 153 8.25 4.40 -4.76
CA TRP A 153 8.16 3.08 -4.16
C TRP A 153 9.08 2.95 -2.95
N LYS A 154 8.50 2.50 -1.84
CA LYS A 154 9.20 2.05 -0.65
C LYS A 154 9.00 0.55 -0.49
N GLU A 155 9.90 -0.08 0.24
CA GLU A 155 9.89 -1.52 0.44
C GLU A 155 9.98 -1.88 1.93
N ARG A 156 9.20 -2.89 2.34
CA ARG A 156 9.34 -3.56 3.63
C ARG A 156 9.72 -5.00 3.38
N GLN A 157 10.82 -5.46 3.96
CA GLN A 157 11.23 -6.85 3.87
C GLN A 157 10.22 -7.74 4.62
N LEU A 158 9.75 -8.80 3.94
CA LEU A 158 8.92 -9.84 4.54
C LEU A 158 9.80 -10.87 5.26
N THR A 159 9.26 -11.43 6.33
CA THR A 159 9.92 -12.47 7.16
C THR A 159 9.20 -13.81 7.02
N ALA A 160 9.78 -14.88 7.56
CA ALA A 160 9.20 -16.22 7.51
C ALA A 160 7.76 -16.30 8.06
N ASP A 161 7.39 -15.40 8.98
CA ASP A 161 6.03 -15.31 9.53
C ASP A 161 5.01 -14.74 8.53
N SER A 162 5.49 -14.16 7.44
CA SER A 162 4.67 -13.52 6.39
C SER A 162 4.25 -14.49 5.30
N TRP A 163 4.67 -15.76 5.34
CA TRP A 163 4.40 -16.70 4.25
C TRP A 163 4.23 -18.14 4.70
N PHE A 164 3.65 -18.92 3.81
CA PHE A 164 3.66 -20.38 3.89
C PHE A 164 4.70 -20.92 2.92
N GLN A 165 5.36 -22.01 3.30
CA GLN A 165 6.36 -22.64 2.45
C GLN A 165 6.12 -24.15 2.39
N ASP A 166 6.17 -24.71 1.20
CA ASP A 166 6.30 -26.15 0.97
C ASP A 166 7.69 -26.48 0.38
N ASP A 167 7.88 -27.73 -0.06
CA ASP A 167 9.16 -28.21 -0.59
C ASP A 167 9.61 -27.49 -1.87
N LYS A 168 8.72 -26.76 -2.55
CA LYS A 168 8.96 -26.16 -3.86
C LYS A 168 8.73 -24.64 -3.91
N TYR A 169 7.77 -24.12 -3.14
CA TYR A 169 7.32 -22.75 -3.24
C TYR A 169 7.16 -22.08 -1.88
N ILE A 170 7.44 -20.78 -1.87
CA ILE A 170 6.99 -19.83 -0.84
C ILE A 170 5.77 -19.10 -1.38
N TYR A 171 4.70 -19.04 -0.59
CA TYR A 171 3.43 -18.41 -0.93
C TYR A 171 3.15 -17.21 -0.03
N ILE A 172 2.92 -16.04 -0.63
CA ILE A 172 2.60 -14.79 0.09
C ILE A 172 1.08 -14.61 0.16
N PRO A 173 0.45 -14.74 1.34
CA PRO A 173 -0.97 -14.51 1.53
C PRO A 173 -1.30 -13.01 1.59
N ALA A 174 -2.54 -12.66 1.30
CA ALA A 174 -3.07 -11.31 1.41
C ALA A 174 -2.90 -10.72 2.83
N SER A 175 -2.91 -11.58 3.86
CA SER A 175 -2.69 -11.19 5.25
C SER A 175 -1.27 -10.72 5.58
N ALA A 176 -0.30 -10.91 4.67
CA ALA A 176 1.07 -10.48 4.87
C ALA A 176 1.26 -8.97 4.71
N PHE A 177 0.34 -8.30 4.00
CA PHE A 177 0.41 -6.88 3.66
C PHE A 177 -0.05 -6.00 4.82
N SER A 178 0.58 -4.84 4.94
CA SER A 178 0.32 -3.90 6.02
C SER A 178 -1.05 -3.25 5.88
N ASN A 179 -1.67 -2.95 7.03
CA ASN A 179 -2.71 -1.94 7.10
C ASN A 179 -2.11 -0.53 6.94
N VAL A 180 -2.96 0.42 6.59
CA VAL A 180 -2.59 1.82 6.39
C VAL A 180 -3.31 2.69 7.40
N LEU A 181 -2.56 3.47 8.18
CA LEU A 181 -3.14 4.61 8.89
C LEU A 181 -3.25 5.78 7.92
N TYR A 182 -4.46 6.30 7.75
CA TYR A 182 -4.75 7.46 6.93
C TYR A 182 -5.15 8.62 7.85
N GLU A 183 -4.49 9.75 7.69
CA GLU A 183 -4.72 10.96 8.49
C GLU A 183 -5.01 12.14 7.57
N MET A 184 -5.99 12.96 7.93
CA MET A 184 -6.35 14.20 7.25
C MET A 184 -6.00 15.38 8.14
N PHE A 185 -5.36 16.41 7.57
CA PHE A 185 -4.90 17.59 8.28
C PHE A 185 -5.45 18.86 7.64
N LYS A 186 -5.73 19.86 8.48
CA LYS A 186 -5.91 21.23 8.03
C LYS A 186 -4.56 21.77 7.58
N ILE A 187 -4.55 22.47 6.45
CA ILE A 187 -3.43 23.27 5.96
C ILE A 187 -3.90 24.65 5.51
N ASP A 188 -2.99 25.61 5.43
CA ASP A 188 -3.29 26.98 4.99
C ASP A 188 -3.16 27.11 3.48
N SER A 189 -2.26 26.33 2.87
CA SER A 189 -2.05 26.36 1.44
C SER A 189 -3.30 25.98 0.67
N SER A 190 -3.58 26.78 -0.35
CA SER A 190 -4.55 26.51 -1.40
C SER A 190 -3.87 26.42 -2.76
N GLN A 191 -2.62 25.94 -2.81
CA GLN A 191 -1.85 25.84 -4.05
C GLN A 191 -2.30 24.68 -4.93
N HIS A 192 -2.72 23.57 -4.32
CA HIS A 192 -3.13 22.34 -5.01
C HIS A 192 -4.42 21.82 -4.39
N PHE A 193 -5.48 21.76 -5.19
CA PHE A 193 -6.78 21.13 -4.93
C PHE A 193 -7.49 21.03 -6.30
N VAL A 194 -8.28 19.98 -6.57
CA VAL A 194 -8.80 19.74 -7.94
C VAL A 194 -10.05 20.57 -8.23
N TYR A 195 -10.86 20.89 -7.22
CA TYR A 195 -12.10 21.67 -7.39
C TYR A 195 -11.83 23.19 -7.44
N THR A 196 -11.08 23.65 -8.43
CA THR A 196 -10.79 25.08 -8.66
C THR A 196 -11.97 25.85 -9.26
N ASN A 197 -12.96 25.16 -9.81
CA ASN A 197 -14.13 25.79 -10.41
C ASN A 197 -15.18 26.12 -9.34
N PRO A 198 -15.68 27.37 -9.24
CA PRO A 198 -16.75 27.74 -8.32
C PRO A 198 -18.04 26.93 -8.47
N LEU A 199 -18.26 26.29 -9.62
CA LEU A 199 -19.42 25.44 -9.91
C LEU A 199 -19.30 24.01 -9.37
N ASP A 200 -18.09 23.57 -8.99
CA ASP A 200 -17.85 22.24 -8.41
C ASP A 200 -17.79 22.29 -6.88
N ARG A 201 -18.07 23.46 -6.29
CA ARG A 201 -18.40 23.54 -4.87
C ARG A 201 -19.81 23.02 -4.73
N ASP A 202 -20.00 21.94 -3.98
CA ASP A 202 -21.32 21.59 -3.46
C ASP A 202 -21.89 22.85 -2.77
N THR A 203 -22.85 23.47 -3.44
CA THR A 203 -23.75 24.49 -2.90
C THR A 203 -24.81 23.84 -2.06
#